data_AF-A0A5D8ZJW4-F1
#
_entry.id   AF-A0A5D8ZJW4-F1
#
_cell.length_a   1.000
_cell.length_b   1.000
_cell.length_c   1.000
_cell.angle_alpha   90.00
_cell.angle_beta   90.00
_cell.angle_gamma   90.00
#
_symmetry.space_group_name_H-M   'P 1'
#
loop_
_entity.id
_entity.type
_entity.pdbx_description
1 polymer ?
#
loop_
_entity_poly.entity_id
_entity_poly.type
_entity_poly.pdbx_seq_one_letter_code
_entity_poly.pdbx_strand_id
1 'polypeptide(L)'
;MEELLYQKIQEYDTEMKNFEISFTNRPLLLDNLISLYRFRNEIARSEDVKKLTQQIHDDFCLIKQQSHENIKFVIARYNEVSRMFFFSEDYSKIFSDFIF
;
A
#
# COMPACT_ATOMS: atom_id res chain seq x y z
N MET A 1 -15.34 -5.54 9.58
CA MET A 1 -13.96 -5.25 9.12
C MET A 1 -13.93 -5.08 7.62
N GLU A 2 -14.40 -6.07 6.86
CA GLU A 2 -14.46 -5.98 5.39
C GLU A 2 -15.30 -4.79 4.90
N GLU A 3 -16.49 -4.56 5.47
CA GLU A 3 -17.32 -3.38 5.17
C GLU A 3 -16.60 -2.05 5.40
N LEU A 4 -15.82 -1.94 6.48
CA LEU A 4 -15.00 -0.75 6.77
C LEU A 4 -13.96 -0.54 5.66
N LEU A 5 -13.33 -1.59 5.17
CA LEU A 5 -12.35 -1.49 4.09
C LEU A 5 -12.97 -1.03 2.79
N TYR A 6 -14.13 -1.61 2.42
CA TYR A 6 -14.90 -1.15 1.26
C TYR A 6 -15.24 0.33 1.38
N GLN A 7 -15.78 0.75 2.53
CA GLN A 7 -16.10 2.15 2.79
C GLN A 7 -14.85 3.03 2.67
N LYS A 8 -13.73 2.66 3.30
CA LYS A 8 -12.50 3.45 3.30
C LYS A 8 -11.90 3.60 1.91
N ILE A 9 -11.91 2.55 1.10
CA ILE A 9 -11.43 2.60 -0.28
C ILE A 9 -12.35 3.49 -1.13
N GLN A 10 -13.67 3.39 -0.93
CA GLN A 10 -14.63 4.22 -1.67
C GLN A 10 -14.61 5.71 -1.25
N GLU A 11 -14.30 5.99 0.02
CA GLU A 11 -14.04 7.36 0.51
C GLU A 11 -12.75 7.92 -0.08
N TYR A 12 -11.74 7.08 -0.27
CA TYR A 12 -10.45 7.46 -0.85
C TYR A 12 -10.52 7.68 -2.36
N ASP A 13 -11.26 6.84 -3.06
CA ASP A 13 -11.51 6.93 -4.49
C ASP A 13 -13.00 6.67 -4.80
N THR A 14 -13.73 7.76 -5.02
CA THR A 14 -15.18 7.71 -5.25
C THR A 14 -15.56 7.13 -6.61
N GLU A 15 -14.62 7.06 -7.55
CA GLU A 15 -14.85 6.50 -8.89
C GLU A 15 -14.69 4.98 -8.88
N MET A 16 -13.93 4.44 -7.93
CA MET A 16 -13.72 3.02 -7.75
C MET A 16 -14.99 2.33 -7.25
N LYS A 17 -15.68 1.65 -8.17
CA LYS A 17 -16.94 0.92 -7.92
C LYS A 17 -16.81 -0.55 -8.30
N ASN A 18 -17.64 -1.39 -7.70
CA ASN A 18 -17.74 -2.83 -8.00
C ASN A 18 -16.38 -3.55 -7.94
N PHE A 19 -15.58 -3.25 -6.91
CA PHE A 19 -14.32 -3.92 -6.67
C PHE A 19 -14.50 -5.07 -5.68
N GLU A 20 -13.58 -6.03 -5.71
CA GLU A 20 -13.44 -7.07 -4.69
C GLU A 20 -12.17 -6.85 -3.90
N ILE A 21 -12.20 -7.05 -2.58
CA ILE A 21 -11.00 -6.92 -1.75
C ILE A 21 -10.43 -8.25 -1.29
N SER A 22 -9.12 -8.27 -1.08
CA SER A 22 -8.37 -9.34 -0.43
C SER A 22 -7.36 -8.73 0.51
N PHE A 23 -7.37 -9.15 1.77
CA PHE A 23 -6.48 -8.59 2.78
C PHE A 23 -6.04 -9.66 3.77
N THR A 24 -4.95 -9.39 4.46
CA THR A 24 -4.57 -10.15 5.65
C THR A 24 -4.57 -9.20 6.83
N ASN A 25 -5.02 -9.68 7.99
CA ASN A 25 -5.00 -8.87 9.21
C ASN A 25 -3.61 -8.83 9.87
N ARG A 26 -2.56 -9.33 9.18
CA ARG A 26 -1.20 -9.38 9.71
C ARG A 26 -0.51 -8.03 9.45
N PRO A 27 -0.13 -7.30 10.50
CA PRO A 27 0.68 -6.10 10.33
C PRO A 27 2.08 -6.47 9.79
N LEU A 28 2.65 -5.58 9.00
CA LEU A 28 4.01 -5.65 8.48
C LEU A 28 4.83 -4.52 9.07
N LEU A 29 6.00 -4.86 9.62
CA LEU A 29 6.96 -3.89 10.14
C LEU A 29 7.49 -3.00 9.02
N LEU A 30 7.40 -1.69 9.21
CA LEU A 30 7.86 -0.70 8.24
C LEU A 30 9.36 -0.80 7.97
N ASP A 31 10.18 -1.08 8.98
CA ASP A 31 11.63 -1.23 8.80
C ASP A 31 12.02 -2.36 7.85
N ASN A 32 11.27 -3.47 7.89
CA ASN A 32 11.47 -4.57 6.96
C ASN A 32 11.10 -4.16 5.54
N LEU A 33 10.02 -3.39 5.38
CA LEU A 33 9.57 -2.90 4.08
C LEU A 33 10.51 -1.85 3.49
N ILE A 34 10.97 -0.89 4.29
CA ILE A 34 11.97 0.11 3.91
C ILE A 34 13.24 -0.61 3.43
N SER A 35 13.76 -1.54 4.22
CA SER A 35 14.95 -2.31 3.85
C SER A 35 14.75 -3.13 2.56
N LEU A 36 13.57 -3.76 2.40
CA LEU A 36 13.22 -4.53 1.21
C LEU A 36 13.16 -3.66 -0.05
N TYR A 37 12.53 -2.48 0.03
CA TYR A 37 12.36 -1.63 -1.14
C TYR A 37 13.63 -0.85 -1.51
N ARG A 38 14.48 -0.54 -0.53
CA ARG A 38 15.86 -0.09 -0.81
C ARG A 38 16.62 -1.14 -1.62
N PHE A 39 16.59 -2.40 -1.18
CA PHE A 39 17.25 -3.50 -1.90
C PHE A 39 16.64 -3.69 -3.31
N ARG A 40 15.30 -3.66 -3.43
CA ARG A 40 14.63 -3.78 -4.74
C ARG A 40 15.04 -2.67 -5.71
N ASN A 41 15.21 -1.44 -5.21
CA ASN A 41 15.70 -0.32 -6.00
C ASN A 41 17.14 -0.55 -6.50
N GLU A 42 18.03 -1.03 -5.62
CA GLU A 42 19.43 -1.31 -5.96
C GLU A 42 19.57 -2.37 -7.07
N ILE A 43 18.70 -3.38 -7.09
CA ILE A 43 18.73 -4.46 -8.09
C ILE A 43 17.84 -4.18 -9.32
N ALA A 44 17.13 -3.05 -9.37
CA ALA A 44 16.25 -2.70 -10.47
C ALA A 44 17.05 -2.47 -11.76
N ARG A 45 16.63 -3.13 -12.84
CA ARG A 45 17.33 -3.06 -14.14
C ARG A 45 16.80 -1.96 -15.06
N SER A 46 15.58 -1.49 -14.84
CA SER A 46 14.97 -0.41 -15.61
C SER A 46 14.78 0.82 -14.75
N GLU A 47 14.93 1.99 -15.37
CA GLU A 47 14.73 3.27 -14.71
C GLU A 47 13.29 3.43 -14.18
N ASP A 48 12.30 2.89 -14.88
CA ASP A 48 10.90 2.95 -14.43
C ASP A 48 10.69 2.12 -13.15
N VAL A 49 11.26 0.91 -13.09
CA VAL A 49 11.20 0.09 -11.87
C VAL A 49 11.99 0.75 -10.74
N LYS A 50 13.11 1.38 -11.05
CA LYS A 50 13.91 2.12 -10.07
C LYS A 50 13.11 3.30 -9.49
N LYS A 51 12.49 4.12 -10.33
CA LYS A 51 11.62 5.22 -9.87
C LYS A 51 10.46 4.72 -9.01
N LEU A 52 9.78 3.66 -9.46
CA LEU A 52 8.65 3.08 -8.72
C LEU A 52 9.08 2.54 -7.35
N THR A 53 10.16 1.76 -7.31
CA THR A 53 10.68 1.21 -6.04
C THR A 53 11.20 2.29 -5.10
N GLN A 54 11.78 3.37 -5.64
CA GLN A 54 12.18 4.54 -4.85
C GLN A 54 10.97 5.24 -4.24
N GLN A 55 9.92 5.48 -5.03
CA GLN A 55 8.69 6.10 -4.55
C GLN A 55 8.07 5.28 -3.42
N ILE A 56 7.96 3.95 -3.58
CA ILE A 56 7.42 3.07 -2.54
C ILE A 56 8.29 3.12 -1.26
N HIS A 57 9.62 3.13 -1.41
CA HIS A 57 10.54 3.27 -0.28
C HIS A 57 10.32 4.59 0.48
N ASP A 58 10.19 5.69 -0.26
CA ASP A 58 10.05 7.03 0.32
C ASP A 58 8.71 7.17 1.03
N ASP A 59 7.63 6.61 0.47
CA ASP A 59 6.32 6.53 1.12
C ASP A 59 6.41 5.82 2.47
N PHE A 60 7.10 4.67 2.56
CA PHE A 60 7.28 3.97 3.84
C PHE A 60 8.10 4.79 4.85
N CYS A 61 9.11 5.53 4.39
CA CYS A 61 9.86 6.43 5.27
C CYS A 61 8.97 7.55 5.81
N LEU A 62 8.12 8.15 4.97
CA LEU A 62 7.17 9.19 5.38
C LEU A 62 6.12 8.67 6.36
N ILE A 63 5.66 7.43 6.18
CA ILE A 63 4.73 6.78 7.13
C ILE A 63 5.43 6.56 8.47
N LYS A 64 6.69 6.08 8.46
CA LYS A 64 7.46 5.88 9.69
C LYS A 64 7.69 7.19 10.45
N GLN A 65 7.95 8.30 9.74
CA GLN A 65 8.09 9.63 10.35
C GLN A 65 6.82 10.10 11.07
N GLN A 66 5.65 9.59 10.70
CA GLN A 66 4.38 9.82 11.39
C GLN A 66 4.20 8.94 12.65
N SER A 67 5.26 8.30 13.14
CA SER A 67 5.27 7.42 14.33
C SER A 67 4.43 6.13 14.19
N HIS A 68 4.26 5.65 12.96
CA HIS A 68 3.75 4.30 12.70
C HIS A 68 4.90 3.31 12.61
N GLU A 69 4.76 2.16 13.27
CA GLU A 69 5.75 1.07 13.23
C GLU A 69 5.34 -0.05 12.28
N ASN A 70 4.03 -0.24 12.08
CA ASN A 70 3.51 -1.21 11.14
C ASN A 70 2.47 -0.63 10.20
N ILE A 71 2.28 -1.33 9.10
CA ILE A 71 1.18 -1.10 8.16
C ILE A 71 0.46 -2.42 7.86
N LYS A 72 -0.74 -2.32 7.32
CA LYS A 72 -1.44 -3.44 6.68
C LYS A 72 -1.65 -3.12 5.21
N PHE A 73 -1.87 -4.13 4.39
CA PHE A 73 -2.20 -3.92 2.99
C PHE A 73 -3.52 -4.58 2.64
N VAL A 74 -4.25 -3.94 1.73
CA VAL A 74 -5.49 -4.42 1.15
C VAL A 74 -5.34 -4.37 -0.36
N ILE A 75 -5.59 -5.48 -1.04
CA ILE A 75 -5.63 -5.54 -2.49
C ILE A 75 -7.08 -5.42 -2.90
N ALA A 76 -7.39 -4.46 -3.76
CA ALA A 76 -8.67 -4.37 -4.42
C ALA A 76 -8.53 -4.70 -5.91
N ARG A 77 -9.48 -5.43 -6.46
CA ARG A 77 -9.52 -5.84 -7.86
C ARG A 77 -10.77 -5.31 -8.52
N TYR A 78 -10.61 -4.66 -9.67
CA TYR A 78 -11.70 -4.09 -10.45
C TYR A 78 -11.23 -3.92 -11.89
N ASN A 79 -12.11 -4.13 -12.87
CA ASN A 79 -11.80 -3.90 -14.29
C ASN A 79 -10.44 -4.48 -14.74
N GLU A 80 -10.13 -5.71 -14.33
CA GLU A 80 -8.85 -6.42 -14.60
C GLU A 80 -7.59 -5.79 -13.97
N VAL A 81 -7.75 -4.71 -13.21
CA VAL A 81 -6.68 -4.02 -12.49
C VAL A 81 -6.60 -4.53 -11.06
N SER A 82 -5.37 -4.69 -10.54
CA SER A 82 -5.12 -4.91 -9.12
C SER A 82 -4.50 -3.66 -8.52
N ARG A 83 -5.11 -3.14 -7.45
CA ARG A 83 -4.62 -1.97 -6.72
C ARG A 83 -4.36 -2.34 -5.27
N MET A 84 -3.18 -2.06 -4.77
CA MET A 84 -2.81 -2.28 -3.37
C MET A 84 -2.88 -0.97 -2.60
N PHE A 85 -3.55 -0.99 -1.46
CA PHE A 85 -3.64 0.13 -0.54
C PHE A 85 -2.85 -0.20 0.73
N PHE A 86 -2.01 0.74 1.17
CA PHE A 86 -1.31 0.66 2.45
C PHE A 86 -2.10 1.40 3.52
N PHE A 87 -2.49 0.68 4.56
CA PHE A 87 -3.34 1.14 5.64
C PHE A 87 -2.59 1.25 6.96
N SER A 88 -3.11 2.09 7.85
CA SER A 88 -2.85 2.03 9.28
C SER A 88 -3.27 0.67 9.86
N GLU A 89 -2.72 0.31 11.02
CA GLU A 89 -2.97 -1.00 11.64
C GLU A 89 -4.45 -1.25 11.99
N ASP A 90 -5.18 -0.18 12.29
CA ASP A 90 -6.61 -0.18 12.59
C ASP A 90 -7.50 0.02 11.35
N TYR A 91 -6.89 0.13 10.16
CA TYR A 91 -7.55 0.42 8.88
C TYR A 91 -8.30 1.75 8.82
N SER A 92 -8.05 2.69 9.74
CA SER A 92 -8.73 3.99 9.75
C SER A 92 -8.22 4.96 8.66
N LYS A 93 -6.98 4.79 8.20
CA LYS A 93 -6.32 5.66 7.24
C LYS A 93 -5.62 4.86 6.14
N ILE A 94 -5.77 5.31 4.90
CA ILE A 94 -4.93 4.91 3.76
C ILE A 94 -3.75 5.89 3.68
N PHE A 95 -2.53 5.36 3.63
CA PHE A 95 -1.31 6.16 3.49
C PHE A 95 -0.95 6.39 2.02
N SER A 96 -0.97 5.33 1.22
CA SER A 96 -0.71 5.37 -0.21
C SER A 96 -1.28 4.14 -0.91
N ASP A 97 -1.26 4.16 -2.24
CA ASP A 97 -1.74 3.07 -3.07
C ASP A 97 -0.86 2.86 -4.32
N PHE A 98 -0.92 1.66 -4.88
CA PHE A 98 -0.16 1.27 -6.06
C PHE A 98 -0.99 0.39 -6.98
N ILE A 99 -0.96 0.70 -8.27
CA ILE A 99 -1.64 -0.06 -9.33
C ILE A 99 -0.63 -1.02 -9.98
N PHE A 100 -1.06 -2.26 -10.20
CA PHE A 100 -0.31 -3.32 -10.89
C PHE A 100 -0.98 -3.72 -12.20
#